data_AF-A0A7X7FAS4-F1
#
_entry.id   AF-A0A7X7FAS4-F1
#
_cell.length_a   1.000
_cell.length_b   1.000
_cell.length_c   1.000
_cell.angle_alpha   90.00
_cell.angle_beta   90.00
_cell.angle_gamma   90.00
#
_symmetry.space_group_name_H-M   'P 1'
#
loop_
_entity.id
_entity.type
_entity.pdbx_description
1 polymer ?
#
loop_
_entity_poly.entity_id
_entity_poly.type
_entity_poly.pdbx_seq_one_letter_code
_entity_poly.pdbx_strand_id
1 'polypeptide(L)' 'MNTKVRWGILGAGAIAKAFADGVIRSQTGKLVAIGSRTQDKADTFAAAWGGLRAHGSYEALLADPEVDAVYVA' A
#
# COMPACT_ATOMS: atom_id res chain seq x y z
N MET A 1 14.80 -6.67 -18.26
CA MET A 1 14.09 -5.50 -17.69
C MET A 1 13.54 -5.94 -16.36
N ASN A 2 14.00 -5.38 -15.24
CA ASN A 2 13.50 -5.78 -13.91
C ASN A 2 12.67 -4.64 -13.33
N THR A 3 11.41 -4.56 -13.75
CA THR A 3 10.45 -3.59 -13.24
C THR A 3 10.08 -4.00 -11.80
N LYS A 4 10.20 -3.08 -10.84
CA LYS A 4 9.80 -3.36 -9.45
C LYS A 4 8.30 -3.66 -9.39
N VAL A 5 7.92 -4.67 -8.60
CA VAL A 5 6.50 -4.99 -8.32
C VAL A 5 5.88 -3.85 -7.53
N ARG A 6 4.76 -3.30 -8.02
CA ARG A 6 4.00 -2.24 -7.36
C ARG A 6 3.04 -2.86 -6.35
N TRP A 7 3.33 -2.66 -5.07
CA TRP A 7 2.56 -3.23 -3.97
C TRP A 7 1.48 -2.27 -3.47
N GLY A 8 0.29 -2.83 -3.25
CA GLY A 8 -0.74 -2.27 -2.40
C GLY A 8 -0.78 -3.00 -1.04
N ILE A 9 -1.26 -2.33 -0.01
CA ILE A 9 -1.55 -2.94 1.30
C ILE A 9 -3.03 -2.78 1.60
N LEU A 10 -3.68 -3.85 2.06
CA LEU A 10 -5.01 -3.80 2.64
C LEU A 10 -4.90 -3.88 4.16
N GLY A 11 -5.38 -2.84 4.85
CA GLY A 11 -5.31 -2.69 6.29
C GLY A 11 -4.20 -1.72 6.75
N ALA A 12 -4.48 -0.95 7.79
CA ALA A 12 -3.57 0.09 8.32
C ALA A 12 -3.03 -0.24 9.73
N GLY A 13 -2.81 -1.54 10.01
CA GLY A 13 -2.37 -2.04 11.32
C GLY A 13 -0.85 -1.94 11.57
N ALA A 14 -0.38 -2.44 12.71
CA ALA A 14 1.04 -2.43 13.06
C ALA A 14 1.89 -3.29 12.11
N ILE A 15 1.40 -4.47 11.72
CA ILE A 15 2.11 -5.36 10.79
C ILE A 15 2.16 -4.77 9.38
N ALA A 16 1.11 -4.08 8.93
CA ALA A 16 1.12 -3.34 7.67
C ALA A 16 2.26 -2.30 7.62
N LYS A 17 2.55 -1.62 8.74
CA LYS A 17 3.69 -0.69 8.82
C LYS A 17 5.03 -1.42 8.67
N ALA A 18 5.21 -2.56 9.33
CA ALA A 18 6.44 -3.35 9.20
C ALA A 18 6.66 -3.87 7.77
N PHE A 19 5.57 -4.29 7.10
CA PHE A 19 5.64 -4.69 5.69
C PHE A 19 5.99 -3.50 4.77
N ALA A 20 5.33 -2.35 4.94
CA ALA A 20 5.62 -1.14 4.17
C ALA A 20 7.10 -0.74 4.25
N ASP A 21 7.65 -0.78 5.46
CA ASP A 21 9.06 -0.50 5.74
C ASP A 21 10.01 -1.45 4.97
N GLY A 22 9.68 -2.74 4.93
CA GLY A 22 10.41 -3.76 4.19
C GLY A 22 10.33 -3.54 2.67
N VAL A 23 9.15 -3.24 2.14
CA VAL A 23 8.94 -3.01 0.70
C VAL A 23 9.71 -1.78 0.22
N ILE A 24 9.72 -0.68 0.98
CA ILE A 24 10.43 0.55 0.59
C ILE A 24 11.93 0.31 0.46
N ARG A 25 12.51 -0.54 1.32
CA ARG A 25 13.92 -0.95 1.24
C ARG A 25 14.20 -2.04 0.20
N SER A 26 13.16 -2.60 -0.41
CA SER A 26 13.31 -3.69 -1.37
C SER A 26 13.90 -3.22 -2.70
N GLN A 27 14.78 -4.04 -3.25
CA GLN A 27 15.29 -3.86 -4.60
C GLN A 27 14.28 -4.32 -5.67
N THR A 28 13.30 -5.14 -5.30
CA THR A 28 12.33 -5.75 -6.22
C THR A 28 10.91 -5.22 -6.05
N GLY A 29 10.62 -4.47 -4.98
CA GLY A 29 9.30 -3.94 -4.67
C GLY A 29 9.26 -2.41 -4.58
N LYS A 30 8.10 -1.84 -4.88
CA LYS A 30 7.76 -0.43 -4.62
C LYS A 30 6.37 -0.37 -4.01
N LEU A 31 6.23 0.31 -2.88
CA LEU A 31 4.92 0.56 -2.27
C LEU A 31 4.23 1.72 -2.98
N VAL A 32 2.97 1.55 -3.42
CA VAL A 32 2.26 2.56 -4.23
C VAL A 32 0.87 2.92 -3.72
N ALA A 33 0.24 2.05 -2.94
CA ALA A 33 -1.14 2.25 -2.49
C ALA A 33 -1.42 1.61 -1.12
N ILE A 34 -2.41 2.14 -0.41
CA ILE A 34 -2.96 1.61 0.84
C ILE A 34 -4.48 1.67 0.77
N GLY A 35 -5.14 0.59 1.22
CA GLY A 35 -6.58 0.46 1.28
C GLY A 35 -7.01 0.20 2.71
N SER A 36 -8.01 0.93 3.18
CA SER A 36 -8.60 0.76 4.51
C SER A 36 -10.11 0.77 4.43
N ARG A 37 -10.82 0.37 5.48
CA ARG A 37 -12.30 0.47 5.56
C ARG A 37 -12.80 1.91 5.83
N THR A 38 -11.88 2.85 6.01
CA THR A 38 -12.16 4.26 6.31
C THR A 38 -11.08 5.11 5.67
N GLN A 39 -11.46 6.18 4.97
CA GLN A 39 -10.52 7.06 4.26
C GLN A 39 -9.45 7.64 5.19
N ASP A 40 -9.84 8.19 6.36
CA ASP A 40 -8.89 8.76 7.34
C ASP A 40 -7.73 7.85 7.71
N LYS A 41 -7.99 6.55 7.90
CA LYS A 41 -6.94 5.58 8.23
C LYS A 41 -6.01 5.33 7.04
N ALA A 42 -6.57 5.30 5.82
CA ALA A 42 -5.78 5.15 4.61
C ALA A 42 -4.89 6.39 4.41
N ASP A 43 -5.44 7.59 4.57
CA ASP A 43 -4.73 8.86 4.41
C ASP A 43 -3.60 9.01 5.45
N THR A 44 -3.91 8.73 6.72
CA THR A 44 -2.91 8.78 7.81
C THR A 44 -1.75 7.84 7.53
N PHE A 45 -2.03 6.63 7.05
CA PHE A 45 -0.99 5.68 6.69
C PHE A 45 -0.21 6.16 5.47
N ALA A 46 -0.88 6.60 4.41
CA ALA A 46 -0.25 7.08 3.19
C ALA A 46 0.70 8.26 3.43
N ALA A 47 0.31 9.21 4.30
CA ALA A 47 1.12 10.35 4.68
C ALA A 47 2.42 9.93 5.37
N ALA A 48 2.37 8.90 6.22
CA ALA A 48 3.54 8.39 6.94
C ALA A 48 4.61 7.77 6.02
N TRP A 49 4.23 7.37 4.80
CA TRP A 49 5.09 6.66 3.84
C TRP A 49 5.37 7.46 2.56
N GLY A 50 5.26 8.78 2.62
CA GLY A 50 5.66 9.66 1.51
C GLY A 50 4.61 9.86 0.42
N GLY A 51 3.32 9.75 0.76
CA GLY A 51 2.23 10.09 -0.15
C GLY A 51 1.81 8.94 -1.06
N LEU A 52 1.50 7.79 -0.46
CA LEU A 52 0.86 6.68 -1.17
C LEU A 52 -0.53 7.08 -1.66
N ARG A 53 -1.07 6.40 -2.66
CA ARG A 53 -2.49 6.53 -2.99
C ARG A 53 -3.32 5.84 -1.91
N ALA A 54 -4.23 6.59 -1.32
CA ALA A 54 -5.05 6.16 -0.19
C ALA A 54 -6.48 5.87 -0.65
N HIS A 55 -6.91 4.63 -0.45
CA HIS A 55 -8.24 4.16 -0.82
C HIS A 55 -9.08 3.88 0.42
N GLY A 56 -10.25 4.49 0.51
CA GLY A 56 -11.20 4.34 1.62
C GLY A 56 -12.02 3.04 1.60
N SER A 57 -11.78 2.16 0.63
CA SER A 57 -12.31 0.79 0.60
C SER A 57 -11.29 -0.18 0.00
N TYR A 58 -11.50 -1.48 0.23
CA TYR A 58 -10.62 -2.51 -0.32
C TYR A 58 -10.85 -2.72 -1.81
N GLU A 59 -12.10 -2.60 -2.25
CA GLU A 59 -12.51 -2.69 -3.64
C GLU A 59 -11.84 -1.59 -4.49
N ALA A 60 -11.76 -0.37 -3.95
CA ALA A 60 -11.10 0.74 -4.64
C ALA A 60 -9.59 0.47 -4.83
N LEU A 61 -8.91 -0.10 -3.83
CA LEU A 61 -7.51 -0.50 -3.99
C LEU A 61 -7.35 -1.66 -4.98
N LEU A 62 -8.23 -2.66 -4.93
CA LEU A 62 -8.18 -3.81 -5.83
C LEU A 62 -8.48 -3.44 -7.29
N ALA A 63 -9.21 -2.35 -7.52
CA ALA A 63 -9.48 -1.79 -8.83
C ALA A 63 -8.37 -0.84 -9.33
N ASP A 64 -7.34 -0.56 -8.53
CA ASP A 64 -6.26 0.36 -8.89
C ASP A 64 -5.33 -0.28 -9.95
N PRO A 65 -5.30 0.23 -11.20
CA PRO A 65 -4.52 -0.38 -12.29
C PRO A 65 -2.99 -0.26 -12.09
N GLU A 66 -2.58 0.54 -11.11
CA GLU A 66 -1.17 0.73 -10.78
C GLU A 66 -0.70 -0.20 -9.65
N VAL A 67 -1.55 -1.10 -9.16
CA VAL A 67 -1.22 -2.12 -8.17
C VAL A 67 -1.05 -3.47 -8.87
N ASP A 68 0.13 -4.08 -8.73
CA ASP A 68 0.44 -5.40 -9.30
C ASP A 68 0.15 -6.54 -8.31
N ALA A 69 0.34 -6.27 -7.01
CA ALA A 69 0.18 -7.25 -5.94
C ALA A 69 -0.32 -6.58 -4.65
N VAL A 70 -1.04 -7.35 -3.83
CA VAL A 70 -1.60 -6.87 -2.56
C VAL A 70 -1.13 -7.72 -1.38
N TYR A 71 -0.74 -7.03 -0.30
CA TYR A 71 -0.55 -7.64 1.01
C TYR A 71 -1.80 -7.42 1.87
N VAL A 72 -2.32 -8.48 2.49
CA VAL A 72 -3.50 -8.44 3.35
C VAL A 72 -3.06 -8.57 4.80
N ALA A 73 -3.28 -7.53 5.60
CA ALA A 73 -2.82 -7.41 6.99
C ALA A 73 -3.92 -7.63 8.03
#